data_AF-A0A9Q0PQC3-F1
#
_entry.id   AF-A0A9Q0PQC3-F1
#
_cell.length_a   1.000
_cell.length_b   1.000
_cell.length_c   1.000
_cell.angle_alpha   90.00
_cell.angle_beta   90.00
_cell.angle_gamma   90.00
#
_symmetry.space_group_name_H-M   'P 1'
#
loop_
_entity.id
_entity.type
_entity.pdbx_description
1 polymer ?
#
loop_
_entity_poly.entity_id
_entity_poly.type
_entity_poly.pdbx_seq_one_letter_code
_entity_poly.pdbx_strand_id
1 'polypeptide(L)'
;MVLLAERISKLCSKMENRKKQRRQPEALSASLQAFRSDVSNGVHQLCLGLTPGSETLSLSWILQCVQLILIINKAFAKLAVDIDYQMSKWKSQSVEEYLKYSLNLLDLLNSISSSLSHLGEVRLSLAYSLSLVESSPSSAIEHIKAIKFINSSIKNFKGQGNIDDEKEIPCSGEEWIVHQALIELKSVGFWVCHVLLAGLTGDAKPYLKMRKSTGMFSNSSVIKLDMSISEAITDRGVVLKEVKELKDAADCVAAATANENLSFRAEEMQRRLKSLEQLLDGLEKEVNSLFSKVLAGRNELLDGIRHANDSNLDSMYKCV
;
A
#
# COMPACT_ATOMS: atom_id res chain seq x y z
N MET A 1 5.20 -1.39 17.39
CA MET A 1 4.35 -2.60 17.56
C MET A 1 4.68 -3.41 18.81
N VAL A 2 5.67 -3.03 19.61
CA VAL A 2 5.83 -3.55 20.99
C VAL A 2 4.58 -3.27 21.84
N LEU A 3 3.89 -2.14 21.62
CA LEU A 3 2.64 -1.79 22.30
C LEU A 3 1.38 -2.56 21.81
N LEU A 4 1.44 -3.19 20.62
CA LEU A 4 0.35 -4.05 20.12
C LEU A 4 0.50 -5.47 20.70
N ALA A 5 1.73 -5.98 20.71
CA ALA A 5 2.07 -7.26 21.33
C ALA A 5 1.84 -7.28 22.85
N GLU A 6 2.20 -6.20 23.57
CA GLU A 6 2.08 -6.17 25.03
C GLU A 6 0.62 -5.98 25.49
N ARG A 7 -0.20 -5.23 24.73
CA ARG A 7 -1.62 -5.03 25.07
C ARG A 7 -2.46 -6.28 24.83
N ILE A 8 -2.20 -7.05 23.77
CA ILE A 8 -2.97 -8.27 23.47
C ILE A 8 -2.65 -9.35 24.52
N SER A 9 -1.37 -9.54 24.87
CA SER A 9 -0.96 -10.57 25.84
C SER A 9 -1.40 -10.27 27.29
N LYS A 10 -1.34 -8.99 27.75
CA LYS A 10 -1.85 -8.59 29.09
C LYS A 10 -3.39 -8.63 29.21
N LEU A 11 -4.13 -8.58 28.09
CA LEU A 11 -5.59 -8.62 28.09
C LEU A 11 -6.13 -10.05 28.07
N CYS A 12 -5.43 -11.00 27.43
CA CYS A 12 -5.82 -12.41 27.40
C CYS A 12 -5.93 -13.02 28.82
N SER A 13 -5.03 -12.66 29.75
CA SER A 13 -5.08 -13.16 31.13
C SER A 13 -6.16 -12.52 32.01
N LYS A 14 -6.70 -11.36 31.63
CA LYS A 14 -7.79 -10.68 32.37
C LYS A 14 -9.19 -11.03 31.87
N MET A 15 -9.31 -11.63 30.69
CA MET A 15 -10.60 -11.88 30.02
C MET A 15 -11.21 -13.26 30.31
N GLU A 16 -10.45 -14.19 30.90
CA GLU A 16 -10.93 -15.54 31.23
C GLU A 16 -12.11 -15.54 32.24
N ASN A 17 -12.40 -14.39 32.86
CA ASN A 17 -13.50 -14.21 33.82
C ASN A 17 -14.77 -13.52 33.28
N ARG A 18 -14.89 -13.16 31.99
CA ARG A 18 -16.15 -12.54 31.46
C ARG A 18 -16.88 -13.49 30.51
N LYS A 19 -17.73 -14.33 31.10
CA LYS A 19 -18.70 -15.17 30.37
C LYS A 19 -19.68 -14.32 29.53
N LYS A 20 -19.79 -14.69 28.24
CA LYS A 20 -20.92 -14.56 27.29
C LYS A 20 -22.03 -13.57 27.69
N GLN A 21 -21.85 -12.30 27.34
CA GLN A 21 -22.94 -11.34 27.25
C GLN A 21 -23.15 -11.02 25.77
N ARG A 22 -24.26 -11.53 25.20
CA ARG A 22 -24.67 -11.29 23.81
C ARG A 22 -24.73 -9.77 23.61
N ARG A 23 -23.82 -9.23 22.80
CA ARG A 23 -23.73 -7.78 22.59
C ARG A 23 -24.93 -7.30 21.78
N GLN A 24 -25.42 -6.12 22.13
CA GLN A 24 -26.58 -5.52 21.47
C GLN A 24 -26.21 -5.18 20.00
N PRO A 25 -27.09 -5.49 19.02
CA PRO A 25 -26.85 -5.20 17.61
C PRO A 25 -26.46 -3.74 17.32
N GLU A 26 -26.96 -2.79 18.12
CA GLU A 26 -26.64 -1.36 17.97
C GLU A 26 -25.16 -1.06 18.27
N ALA A 27 -24.57 -1.71 19.27
CA ALA A 27 -23.16 -1.49 19.66
C ALA A 27 -22.19 -2.05 18.61
N LEU A 28 -22.56 -3.20 18.03
CA LEU A 28 -21.86 -3.84 16.93
C LEU A 28 -21.90 -2.94 15.67
N SER A 29 -23.07 -2.42 15.31
CA SER A 29 -23.22 -1.47 14.20
C SER A 29 -22.41 -0.18 14.43
N ALA A 30 -22.46 0.40 15.64
CA ALA A 30 -21.71 1.60 15.99
C ALA A 30 -20.19 1.41 15.83
N SER A 31 -19.67 0.22 16.18
CA SER A 31 -18.24 -0.10 16.03
C SER A 31 -17.84 -0.13 14.55
N LEU A 32 -18.65 -0.77 13.69
CA LEU A 32 -18.41 -0.79 12.24
C LEU A 32 -18.49 0.63 11.62
N GLN A 33 -19.43 1.46 12.09
CA GLN A 33 -19.53 2.85 11.65
C GLN A 33 -18.30 3.68 12.07
N ALA A 34 -17.79 3.49 13.30
CA ALA A 34 -16.56 4.14 13.75
C ALA A 34 -15.37 3.76 12.87
N PHE A 35 -15.21 2.46 12.56
CA PHE A 35 -14.20 1.99 11.61
C PHE A 35 -14.35 2.66 10.23
N ARG A 36 -15.56 2.68 9.65
CA ARG A 36 -15.82 3.32 8.36
C ARG A 36 -15.54 4.83 8.39
N SER A 37 -15.82 5.49 9.51
CA SER A 37 -15.49 6.90 9.72
C SER A 37 -13.98 7.11 9.73
N ASP A 38 -13.20 6.26 10.40
CA ASP A 38 -11.74 6.31 10.37
C ASP A 38 -11.19 6.14 8.95
N VAL A 39 -11.75 5.21 8.17
CA VAL A 39 -11.43 5.04 6.73
C VAL A 39 -11.72 6.32 5.96
N SER A 40 -12.95 6.86 6.07
CA SER A 40 -13.36 8.07 5.36
C SER A 40 -12.52 9.29 5.75
N ASN A 41 -12.16 9.43 7.03
CA ASN A 41 -11.28 10.50 7.51
C ASN A 41 -9.88 10.37 6.91
N GLY A 42 -9.32 9.17 6.88
CA GLY A 42 -8.02 8.92 6.24
C GLY A 42 -8.04 9.25 4.75
N VAL A 43 -9.10 8.85 4.04
CA VAL A 43 -9.30 9.17 2.62
C VAL A 43 -9.45 10.68 2.42
N HIS A 44 -10.20 11.36 3.28
CA HIS A 44 -10.37 12.81 3.20
C HIS A 44 -9.06 13.57 3.38
N GLN A 45 -8.20 13.16 4.33
CA GLN A 45 -6.85 13.71 4.47
C GLN A 45 -6.03 13.54 3.20
N LEU A 46 -6.18 12.40 2.54
CA LEU A 46 -5.51 12.11 1.27
C LEU A 46 -6.03 12.98 0.11
N CYS A 47 -7.32 13.29 0.10
CA CYS A 47 -7.91 14.25 -0.84
C CYS A 47 -7.37 15.66 -0.62
N LEU A 48 -7.18 16.10 0.62
CA LEU A 48 -6.61 17.42 0.92
C LEU A 48 -5.15 17.52 0.48
N GLY A 49 -4.43 16.39 0.47
CA GLY A 49 -3.07 16.28 -0.05
C GLY A 49 -2.98 16.38 -1.59
N LEU A 50 -4.08 16.23 -2.32
CA LEU A 50 -4.12 16.51 -3.76
C LEU A 50 -4.19 18.02 -3.97
N THR A 51 -3.11 18.61 -4.44
CA THR A 51 -3.08 20.01 -4.84
C THR A 51 -3.98 20.23 -6.06
N PRO A 52 -5.08 21.00 -5.96
CA PRO A 52 -5.95 21.28 -7.10
C PRO A 52 -5.15 21.98 -8.20
N GLY A 53 -5.19 21.43 -9.42
CA GLY A 53 -4.45 21.97 -10.56
C GLY A 53 -2.99 21.54 -10.67
N SER A 54 -2.48 20.68 -9.78
CA SER A 54 -1.14 20.10 -9.94
C SER A 54 -1.07 19.17 -11.16
N GLU A 55 0.00 19.34 -11.94
CA GLU A 55 0.20 18.65 -13.22
C GLU A 55 0.28 17.12 -13.09
N THR A 56 0.72 16.57 -11.95
CA THR A 56 0.90 15.12 -11.78
C THR A 56 0.80 14.67 -10.32
N LEU A 57 0.71 13.34 -10.10
CA LEU A 57 0.88 12.70 -8.79
C LEU A 57 2.30 12.94 -8.27
N SER A 58 2.47 13.07 -6.95
CA SER A 58 3.79 13.27 -6.32
C SER A 58 4.18 12.10 -5.42
N LEU A 59 5.47 11.91 -5.19
CA LEU A 59 5.98 10.93 -4.22
C LEU A 59 5.52 11.25 -2.80
N SER A 60 5.43 12.53 -2.45
CA SER A 60 4.91 12.96 -1.14
C SER A 60 3.47 12.51 -0.92
N TRP A 61 2.63 12.61 -1.96
CA TRP A 61 1.25 12.12 -1.91
C TRP A 61 1.18 10.59 -1.86
N ILE A 62 2.01 9.90 -2.66
CA ILE A 62 2.13 8.43 -2.60
C ILE A 62 2.50 7.95 -1.19
N LEU A 63 3.40 8.66 -0.50
CA LEU A 63 3.77 8.33 0.88
C LEU A 63 2.55 8.38 1.80
N GLN A 64 1.67 9.37 1.64
CA GLN A 64 0.41 9.46 2.37
C GLN A 64 -0.52 8.27 2.07
N CYS A 65 -0.50 7.74 0.85
CA CYS A 65 -1.29 6.54 0.50
C CYS A 65 -0.82 5.31 1.29
N VAL A 66 0.49 5.12 1.47
CA VAL A 66 1.01 4.03 2.32
C VAL A 66 0.58 4.23 3.78
N GLN A 67 0.58 5.47 4.27
CA GLN A 67 0.08 5.79 5.60
C GLN A 67 -1.42 5.48 5.76
N LEU A 68 -2.22 5.69 4.72
CA LEU A 68 -3.64 5.34 4.74
C LEU A 68 -3.85 3.84 5.02
N ILE A 69 -3.09 2.96 4.35
CA ILE A 69 -3.16 1.51 4.62
C ILE A 69 -2.84 1.22 6.09
N LEU A 70 -1.82 1.88 6.66
CA LEU A 70 -1.44 1.72 8.06
C LEU A 70 -2.52 2.20 9.03
N ILE A 71 -3.18 3.32 8.72
CA ILE A 71 -4.29 3.86 9.52
C ILE A 71 -5.47 2.88 9.50
N ILE A 72 -5.84 2.36 8.33
CA ILE A 72 -6.97 1.45 8.20
C ILE A 72 -6.70 0.12 8.89
N ASN A 73 -5.47 -0.42 8.79
CA ASN A 73 -5.09 -1.62 9.55
C ASN A 73 -5.19 -1.41 11.08
N LYS A 74 -4.82 -0.23 11.58
CA LYS A 74 -4.99 0.11 13.00
C LYS A 74 -6.47 0.22 13.38
N ALA A 75 -7.29 0.85 12.53
CA ALA A 75 -8.73 0.97 12.76
C ALA A 75 -9.40 -0.42 12.74
N PHE A 76 -8.98 -1.32 11.85
CA PHE A 76 -9.45 -2.71 11.80
C PHE A 76 -9.08 -3.49 13.07
N ALA A 77 -7.83 -3.36 13.53
CA ALA A 77 -7.40 -3.99 14.79
C ALA A 77 -8.19 -3.46 15.99
N LYS A 78 -8.46 -2.14 16.03
CA LYS A 78 -9.31 -1.52 17.04
C LYS A 78 -10.73 -2.08 16.99
N LEU A 79 -11.33 -2.18 15.80
CA LEU A 79 -12.66 -2.77 15.60
C LEU A 79 -12.72 -4.19 16.18
N ALA A 80 -11.74 -5.04 15.88
CA ALA A 80 -11.71 -6.43 16.37
C ALA A 80 -11.69 -6.52 17.90
N VAL A 81 -11.00 -5.59 18.58
CA VAL A 81 -11.01 -5.47 20.05
C VAL A 81 -12.35 -4.93 20.53
N ASP A 82 -12.85 -3.88 19.88
CA ASP A 82 -14.08 -3.19 20.25
C ASP A 82 -15.30 -4.11 20.13
N ILE A 83 -15.29 -5.12 19.26
CA ILE A 83 -16.34 -6.16 19.15
C ILE A 83 -16.03 -7.47 19.92
N ASP A 84 -14.85 -7.58 20.55
CA ASP A 84 -14.36 -8.82 21.19
C ASP A 84 -14.38 -10.05 20.27
N TYR A 85 -14.00 -9.84 19.00
CA TYR A 85 -13.93 -10.90 17.99
C TYR A 85 -12.58 -10.87 17.27
N GLN A 86 -11.59 -11.38 18.01
CA GLN A 86 -10.20 -11.49 17.56
C GLN A 86 -10.01 -12.63 16.54
N MET A 87 -8.87 -12.61 15.85
CA MET A 87 -8.50 -13.61 14.84
C MET A 87 -8.60 -15.07 15.31
N SER A 88 -8.33 -15.33 16.60
CA SER A 88 -8.47 -16.66 17.20
C SER A 88 -9.91 -17.19 17.24
N LYS A 89 -10.91 -16.31 17.13
CA LYS A 89 -12.34 -16.66 17.12
C LYS A 89 -12.91 -16.73 15.70
N TRP A 90 -12.11 -16.43 14.68
CA TRP A 90 -12.58 -16.39 13.30
C TRP A 90 -12.94 -17.78 12.80
N LYS A 91 -14.00 -17.86 11.99
CA LYS A 91 -14.35 -19.09 11.29
C LYS A 91 -13.43 -19.29 10.09
N SER A 92 -13.37 -20.53 9.59
CA SER A 92 -12.51 -20.94 8.48
C SER A 92 -12.59 -20.02 7.27
N GLN A 93 -13.79 -19.50 6.97
CA GLN A 93 -14.00 -18.61 5.82
C GLN A 93 -13.35 -17.24 5.99
N SER A 94 -13.52 -16.57 7.14
CA SER A 94 -12.85 -15.28 7.41
C SER A 94 -11.33 -15.44 7.49
N VAL A 95 -10.85 -16.59 7.99
CA VAL A 95 -9.43 -16.95 7.99
C VAL A 95 -8.92 -17.06 6.56
N GLU A 96 -9.59 -17.84 5.70
CA GLU A 96 -9.22 -18.01 4.29
C GLU A 96 -9.21 -16.67 3.54
N GLU A 97 -10.25 -15.85 3.74
CA GLU A 97 -10.39 -14.54 3.13
C GLU A 97 -9.21 -13.62 3.50
N TYR A 98 -8.87 -13.54 4.79
CA TYR A 98 -7.75 -12.72 5.25
C TYR A 98 -6.40 -13.27 4.78
N LEU A 99 -6.21 -14.59 4.77
CA LEU A 99 -4.99 -15.20 4.24
C LEU A 99 -4.84 -14.94 2.73
N LYS A 100 -5.92 -14.99 1.96
CA LYS A 100 -5.90 -14.64 0.54
C LYS A 100 -5.59 -13.15 0.34
N TYR A 101 -6.25 -12.28 1.09
CA TYR A 101 -6.00 -10.83 1.07
C TYR A 101 -4.54 -10.50 1.41
N SER A 102 -4.03 -10.99 2.54
CA SER A 102 -2.68 -10.68 3.02
C SER A 102 -1.60 -11.19 2.06
N LEU A 103 -1.79 -12.38 1.45
CA LEU A 103 -0.86 -12.89 0.45
C LEU A 103 -0.80 -11.98 -0.79
N ASN A 104 -1.97 -11.62 -1.34
CA ASN A 104 -2.04 -10.74 -2.50
C ASN A 104 -1.44 -9.35 -2.21
N LEU A 105 -1.66 -8.83 -1.00
CA LEU A 105 -1.08 -7.56 -0.59
C LEU A 105 0.45 -7.65 -0.50
N LEU A 106 1.00 -8.74 0.05
CA LEU A 106 2.45 -8.94 0.11
C LEU A 106 3.07 -9.03 -1.29
N ASP A 107 2.41 -9.69 -2.24
CA ASP A 107 2.87 -9.75 -3.63
C ASP A 107 2.88 -8.37 -4.32
N LEU A 108 1.86 -7.55 -4.03
CA LEU A 108 1.82 -6.16 -4.49
C LEU A 108 2.94 -5.32 -3.86
N LEU A 109 3.19 -5.46 -2.56
CA LEU A 109 4.27 -4.76 -1.86
C LEU A 109 5.66 -5.19 -2.35
N ASN A 110 5.84 -6.46 -2.72
CA ASN A 110 7.05 -6.93 -3.40
C ASN A 110 7.23 -6.26 -4.76
N SER A 111 6.14 -6.13 -5.52
CA SER A 111 6.16 -5.46 -6.83
C SER A 111 6.49 -3.96 -6.70
N ILE A 112 5.96 -3.31 -5.66
CA ILE A 112 6.29 -1.92 -5.31
C ILE A 112 7.77 -1.81 -4.94
N SER A 113 8.27 -2.71 -4.10
CA SER A 113 9.68 -2.73 -3.69
C SER A 113 10.61 -2.90 -4.90
N SER A 114 10.30 -3.82 -5.83
CA SER A 114 11.04 -3.96 -7.08
C SER A 114 11.02 -2.70 -7.94
N SER A 115 9.91 -1.97 -7.96
CA SER A 115 9.80 -0.70 -8.69
C SER A 115 10.65 0.40 -8.05
N LEU A 116 10.67 0.46 -6.72
CA LEU A 116 11.55 1.36 -5.97
C LEU A 116 13.02 1.06 -6.23
N SER A 117 13.43 -0.22 -6.23
CA SER A 117 14.80 -0.61 -6.55
C SER A 117 15.21 -0.17 -7.96
N HIS A 118 14.32 -0.30 -8.95
CA HIS A 118 14.58 0.20 -10.31
C HIS A 118 14.79 1.73 -10.32
N LEU A 119 13.96 2.50 -9.61
CA LEU A 119 14.19 3.96 -9.48
C LEU A 119 15.52 4.26 -8.76
N GLY A 120 15.91 3.42 -7.80
CA GLY A 120 17.23 3.47 -7.17
C GLY A 120 18.38 3.24 -8.16
N GLU A 121 18.25 2.28 -9.07
CA GLU A 121 19.23 2.01 -10.14
C GLU A 121 19.33 3.18 -11.14
N VAL A 122 18.19 3.74 -11.54
CA VAL A 122 18.12 4.95 -12.37
C VAL A 122 18.86 6.09 -11.69
N ARG A 123 18.59 6.31 -10.40
CA ARG A 123 19.25 7.35 -9.62
C ARG A 123 20.76 7.16 -9.54
N LEU A 124 21.23 5.94 -9.26
CA LEU A 124 22.66 5.62 -9.22
C LEU A 124 23.34 5.86 -10.58
N SER A 125 22.67 5.48 -11.66
CA SER A 125 23.16 5.71 -13.03
C SER A 125 23.29 7.20 -13.33
N LEU A 126 22.31 8.02 -12.92
CA LEU A 126 22.37 9.48 -13.08
C LEU A 126 23.47 10.11 -12.21
N ALA A 127 23.65 9.63 -10.98
CA ALA A 127 24.73 10.10 -10.10
C ALA A 127 26.11 9.83 -10.72
N TYR A 128 26.29 8.63 -11.30
CA TYR A 128 27.50 8.29 -12.02
C TYR A 128 27.72 9.20 -13.22
N SER A 129 26.71 9.38 -14.08
CA SER A 129 26.82 10.29 -15.23
C SER A 129 27.17 11.72 -14.81
N LEU A 130 26.59 12.22 -13.70
CA LEU A 130 26.93 13.54 -13.15
C LEU A 130 28.39 13.63 -12.70
N SER A 131 28.96 12.58 -12.13
CA SER A 131 30.39 12.55 -11.76
C SER A 131 31.33 12.64 -12.96
N LEU A 132 30.85 12.26 -14.15
CA LEU A 132 31.60 12.37 -15.40
C LEU A 132 31.50 13.76 -16.05
N VAL A 133 30.61 14.64 -15.59
CA VAL A 133 30.39 15.95 -16.24
C VAL A 133 31.65 16.80 -16.28
N GLU A 134 32.47 16.77 -15.24
CA GLU A 134 33.72 17.55 -15.18
C GLU A 134 34.88 16.87 -15.91
N SER A 135 34.95 15.53 -15.88
CA SER A 135 36.08 14.77 -16.38
C SER A 135 35.93 14.29 -17.83
N SER A 136 34.70 13.99 -18.25
CA SER A 136 34.36 13.50 -19.59
C SER A 136 32.91 13.88 -19.98
N PRO A 137 32.65 15.15 -20.35
CA PRO A 137 31.31 15.66 -20.61
C PRO A 137 30.53 14.90 -21.70
N SER A 138 31.22 14.47 -22.76
CA SER A 138 30.61 13.71 -23.86
C SER A 138 30.08 12.35 -23.39
N SER A 139 30.89 11.63 -22.61
CA SER A 139 30.51 10.36 -22.00
C SER A 139 29.35 10.53 -21.02
N ALA A 140 29.38 11.59 -20.20
CA ALA A 140 28.27 11.91 -19.29
C ALA A 140 26.94 12.06 -20.04
N ILE A 141 26.94 12.80 -21.16
CA ILE A 141 25.75 13.01 -22.00
C ILE A 141 25.27 11.71 -22.63
N GLU A 142 26.18 10.87 -23.15
CA GLU A 142 25.83 9.56 -23.72
C GLU A 142 25.17 8.66 -22.67
N HIS A 143 25.72 8.60 -21.46
CA HIS A 143 25.15 7.82 -20.37
C HIS A 143 23.77 8.35 -19.95
N ILE A 144 23.58 9.67 -19.86
CA ILE A 144 22.27 10.26 -19.52
C ILE A 144 21.20 9.87 -20.56
N LYS A 145 21.53 9.98 -21.86
CA LYS A 145 20.59 9.64 -22.94
C LYS A 145 20.17 8.17 -22.95
N ALA A 146 21.01 7.28 -22.44
CA ALA A 146 20.74 5.85 -22.39
C ALA A 146 19.79 5.44 -21.24
N ILE A 147 19.59 6.29 -20.24
CA ILE A 147 18.82 5.97 -19.03
C ILE A 147 17.31 5.96 -19.33
N LYS A 148 16.65 4.87 -18.92
CA LYS A 148 15.19 4.72 -19.02
C LYS A 148 14.55 4.94 -17.67
N PHE A 149 13.71 5.97 -17.57
CA PHE A 149 12.99 6.32 -16.35
C PHE A 149 11.72 5.49 -16.12
N ILE A 150 11.18 4.85 -17.17
CA ILE A 150 9.94 4.07 -17.13
C ILE A 150 10.29 2.59 -17.09
N ASN A 151 9.75 1.88 -16.09
CA ASN A 151 9.87 0.43 -15.99
C ASN A 151 8.59 -0.24 -16.50
N SER A 152 8.57 -0.65 -17.76
CA SER A 152 7.46 -1.41 -18.33
C SER A 152 7.49 -2.91 -18.02
N SER A 153 8.48 -3.37 -17.23
CA SER A 153 8.79 -4.79 -17.06
C SER A 153 8.09 -5.45 -15.86
N ILE A 154 7.13 -4.77 -15.22
CA ILE A 154 6.28 -5.45 -14.24
C ILE A 154 5.55 -6.58 -14.96
N LYS A 155 5.97 -7.81 -14.66
CA LYS A 155 5.32 -9.04 -15.11
C LYS A 155 3.84 -8.91 -14.81
N ASN A 156 3.03 -9.14 -15.85
CA ASN A 156 1.58 -9.17 -15.79
C ASN A 156 1.14 -9.88 -14.50
N PHE A 157 0.69 -9.11 -13.52
CA PHE A 157 0.05 -9.66 -12.33
C PHE A 157 -1.11 -10.50 -12.87
N LYS A 158 -1.04 -11.84 -12.72
CA LYS A 158 -2.15 -12.71 -13.13
C LYS A 158 -3.37 -12.18 -12.39
N GLY A 159 -4.39 -11.86 -13.16
CA GLY A 159 -5.52 -11.07 -12.70
C GLY A 159 -6.03 -11.62 -11.38
N GLN A 160 -6.28 -10.69 -10.46
CA GLN A 160 -7.40 -10.70 -9.55
C GLN A 160 -8.31 -11.92 -9.81
N GLY A 161 -8.36 -12.89 -8.91
CA GLY A 161 -9.58 -13.67 -8.80
C GLY A 161 -10.67 -12.63 -8.56
N ASN A 162 -11.66 -12.56 -9.45
CA ASN A 162 -12.74 -11.59 -9.38
C ASN A 162 -13.23 -11.49 -7.93
N ILE A 163 -13.42 -10.27 -7.44
CA ILE A 163 -14.16 -10.06 -6.19
C ILE A 163 -15.58 -10.69 -6.33
N ASP A 164 -16.04 -10.88 -7.57
CA ASP A 164 -17.34 -11.46 -7.93
C ASP A 164 -17.55 -12.96 -7.57
N ASP A 165 -16.54 -13.73 -7.17
CA ASP A 165 -16.75 -15.12 -6.70
C ASP A 165 -16.99 -15.22 -5.18
N GLU A 166 -17.00 -14.11 -4.44
CA GLU A 166 -17.44 -14.09 -3.04
C GLU A 166 -18.98 -14.16 -3.01
N LYS A 167 -19.51 -15.40 -3.10
CA LYS A 167 -20.91 -15.72 -2.75
C LYS A 167 -21.28 -14.97 -1.48
N GLU A 168 -22.41 -14.25 -1.48
CA GLU A 168 -22.96 -13.60 -0.28
C GLU A 168 -22.87 -14.57 0.90
N ILE A 169 -21.98 -14.24 1.83
CA ILE A 169 -21.72 -15.11 2.96
C ILE A 169 -22.83 -14.86 3.97
N PRO A 170 -23.60 -15.88 4.40
CA PRO A 170 -24.55 -15.73 5.48
C PRO A 170 -23.81 -15.65 6.81
N CYS A 171 -23.10 -14.55 7.04
CA CYS A 171 -22.49 -14.20 8.31
C CYS A 171 -23.54 -13.55 9.21
N SER A 172 -23.46 -13.78 10.53
CA SER A 172 -24.28 -13.07 11.51
C SER A 172 -23.42 -12.58 12.67
N GLY A 173 -23.87 -11.50 13.33
CA GLY A 173 -23.17 -10.92 14.48
C GLY A 173 -21.80 -10.34 14.14
N GLU A 174 -20.81 -10.67 14.97
CA GLU A 174 -19.45 -10.16 14.90
C GLU A 174 -18.71 -10.59 13.63
N GLU A 175 -19.00 -11.79 13.12
CA GLU A 175 -18.40 -12.31 11.89
C GLU A 175 -18.78 -11.47 10.66
N TRP A 176 -20.03 -11.04 10.59
CA TRP A 176 -20.50 -10.16 9.51
C TRP A 176 -19.77 -8.82 9.56
N ILE A 177 -19.53 -8.28 10.75
CA ILE A 177 -18.78 -7.01 10.93
C ILE A 177 -17.34 -7.16 10.46
N VAL A 178 -16.66 -8.24 10.86
CA VAL A 178 -15.29 -8.49 10.42
C VAL A 178 -15.24 -8.64 8.91
N HIS A 179 -16.15 -9.41 8.31
CA HIS A 179 -16.22 -9.57 6.86
C HIS A 179 -16.42 -8.21 6.16
N GLN A 180 -17.36 -7.37 6.62
CA GLN A 180 -17.55 -6.03 6.08
C GLN A 180 -16.29 -5.15 6.21
N ALA A 181 -15.59 -5.23 7.32
CA ALA A 181 -14.36 -4.47 7.53
C ALA A 181 -13.18 -5.01 6.70
N LEU A 182 -13.13 -6.32 6.45
CA LEU A 182 -12.16 -6.95 5.55
C LEU A 182 -12.36 -6.53 4.10
N ILE A 183 -13.62 -6.43 3.63
CA ILE A 183 -13.94 -5.89 2.31
C ILE A 183 -13.35 -4.48 2.17
N GLU A 184 -13.61 -3.57 3.11
CA GLU A 184 -13.08 -2.21 3.06
C GLU A 184 -11.54 -2.17 3.09
N LEU A 185 -10.92 -3.01 3.93
CA LEU A 185 -9.46 -3.13 4.04
C LEU A 185 -8.83 -3.63 2.72
N LYS A 186 -9.47 -4.62 2.08
CA LYS A 186 -9.09 -5.19 0.78
C LYS A 186 -9.23 -4.15 -0.33
N SER A 187 -10.37 -3.47 -0.40
CA SER A 187 -10.67 -2.42 -1.37
C SER A 187 -9.65 -1.29 -1.34
N VAL A 188 -9.40 -0.70 -0.16
CA VAL A 188 -8.46 0.41 -0.05
C VAL A 188 -7.01 -0.05 -0.22
N GLY A 189 -6.64 -1.20 0.38
CA GLY A 189 -5.29 -1.74 0.27
C GLY A 189 -4.88 -2.00 -1.18
N PHE A 190 -5.73 -2.67 -1.95
CA PHE A 190 -5.46 -2.93 -3.36
C PHE A 190 -5.48 -1.65 -4.20
N TRP A 191 -6.44 -0.76 -3.97
CA TRP A 191 -6.47 0.52 -4.69
C TRP A 191 -5.19 1.33 -4.51
N VAL A 192 -4.74 1.52 -3.27
CA VAL A 192 -3.49 2.21 -2.95
C VAL A 192 -2.33 1.54 -3.68
N CYS A 193 -2.17 0.22 -3.56
CA CYS A 193 -1.06 -0.50 -4.19
C CYS A 193 -1.05 -0.34 -5.72
N HIS A 194 -2.22 -0.38 -6.37
CA HIS A 194 -2.30 -0.21 -7.83
C HIS A 194 -2.01 1.22 -8.29
N VAL A 195 -2.42 2.24 -7.53
CA VAL A 195 -2.04 3.64 -7.78
C VAL A 195 -0.54 3.84 -7.61
N LEU A 196 0.05 3.26 -6.56
CA LEU A 196 1.50 3.28 -6.32
C LEU A 196 2.28 2.65 -7.46
N LEU A 197 1.89 1.45 -7.88
CA LEU A 197 2.53 0.74 -8.98
C LEU A 197 2.46 1.54 -10.28
N ALA A 198 1.31 2.17 -10.58
CA ALA A 198 1.19 3.01 -11.76
C ALA A 198 2.17 4.19 -11.70
N GLY A 199 2.22 4.91 -10.57
CA GLY A 199 3.13 6.03 -10.37
C GLY A 199 4.62 5.64 -10.48
N LEU A 200 5.03 4.58 -9.78
CA LEU A 200 6.42 4.15 -9.72
C LEU A 200 6.94 3.55 -11.03
N THR A 201 6.07 2.94 -11.82
CA THR A 201 6.45 2.38 -13.14
C THR A 201 6.36 3.38 -14.27
N GLY A 202 5.51 4.40 -14.15
CA GLY A 202 5.12 5.23 -15.27
C GLY A 202 4.12 4.54 -16.23
N ASP A 203 3.52 3.40 -15.85
CA ASP A 203 2.52 2.69 -16.67
C ASP A 203 1.14 2.68 -15.98
N ALA A 204 0.10 3.20 -16.65
CA ALA A 204 -1.27 3.20 -16.11
C ALA A 204 -1.93 1.82 -16.05
N LYS A 205 -1.41 0.82 -16.75
CA LYS A 205 -2.04 -0.51 -16.87
C LYS A 205 -2.39 -1.18 -15.54
N PRO A 206 -1.55 -1.19 -14.49
CA PRO A 206 -1.91 -1.81 -13.21
C PRO A 206 -3.16 -1.18 -12.60
N TYR A 207 -3.25 0.15 -12.64
CA TYR A 207 -4.40 0.91 -12.15
C TYR A 207 -5.66 0.65 -13.01
N LEU A 208 -5.54 0.74 -14.34
CA LEU A 208 -6.67 0.51 -15.25
C LEU A 208 -7.18 -0.93 -15.21
N LYS A 209 -6.31 -1.92 -15.00
CA LYS A 209 -6.71 -3.32 -14.84
C LYS A 209 -7.50 -3.54 -13.56
N MET A 210 -7.06 -2.94 -12.46
CA MET A 210 -7.78 -2.96 -11.20
C MET A 210 -9.16 -2.32 -11.35
N ARG A 211 -9.27 -1.17 -12.02
CA ARG A 211 -10.56 -0.47 -12.16
C ARG A 211 -11.61 -1.24 -12.97
N LYS A 212 -11.21 -2.24 -13.75
CA LYS A 212 -12.14 -3.12 -14.48
C LYS A 212 -12.85 -4.13 -13.57
N SER A 213 -12.39 -4.34 -12.35
CA SER A 213 -13.12 -5.18 -11.39
C SER A 213 -14.34 -4.41 -10.86
N THR A 214 -15.53 -4.94 -11.13
CA THR A 214 -16.80 -4.44 -10.60
C THR A 214 -16.86 -4.57 -9.08
N GLY A 215 -17.61 -3.68 -8.43
CA GLY A 215 -17.88 -3.76 -6.98
C GLY A 215 -16.69 -3.49 -6.06
N MET A 216 -15.57 -2.96 -6.58
CA MET A 216 -14.34 -2.81 -5.80
C MET A 216 -14.46 -1.86 -4.60
N PHE A 217 -15.33 -0.85 -4.65
CA PHE A 217 -15.48 0.13 -3.57
C PHE A 217 -16.90 0.17 -3.02
N SER A 218 -17.03 0.02 -1.70
CA SER A 218 -18.29 0.28 -1.00
C SER A 218 -18.30 1.67 -0.34
N ASN A 219 -17.13 2.26 -0.07
CA ASN A 219 -17.01 3.57 0.56
C ASN A 219 -17.09 4.73 -0.45
N SER A 220 -18.06 5.63 -0.25
CA SER A 220 -18.30 6.78 -1.13
C SER A 220 -17.13 7.76 -1.21
N SER A 221 -16.32 7.88 -0.15
CA SER A 221 -15.14 8.75 -0.14
C SER A 221 -14.04 8.20 -1.04
N VAL A 222 -13.83 6.87 -1.01
CA VAL A 222 -12.86 6.19 -1.87
C VAL A 222 -13.28 6.28 -3.33
N ILE A 223 -14.57 6.11 -3.64
CA ILE A 223 -15.11 6.28 -4.99
C ILE A 223 -14.84 7.69 -5.53
N LYS A 224 -15.10 8.73 -4.72
CA LYS A 224 -14.83 10.12 -5.13
C LYS A 224 -13.36 10.36 -5.43
N LEU A 225 -12.48 9.89 -4.54
CA LEU A 225 -11.05 10.01 -4.72
C LEU A 225 -10.57 9.24 -5.97
N ASP A 226 -11.06 8.02 -6.19
CA ASP A 226 -10.74 7.23 -7.37
C ASP A 226 -11.14 7.95 -8.67
N MET A 227 -12.32 8.58 -8.71
CA MET A 227 -12.74 9.37 -9.88
C MET A 227 -11.76 10.51 -10.17
N SER A 228 -11.34 11.26 -9.15
CA SER A 228 -10.35 12.34 -9.31
C SER A 228 -8.99 11.83 -9.77
N ILE A 229 -8.56 10.67 -9.26
CA ILE A 229 -7.30 10.03 -9.67
C ILE A 229 -7.39 9.49 -11.10
N SER A 230 -8.51 8.89 -11.48
CA SER A 230 -8.73 8.45 -12.85
C SER A 230 -8.67 9.61 -13.82
N GLU A 231 -9.35 10.72 -13.52
CA GLU A 231 -9.32 11.92 -14.36
C GLU A 231 -7.88 12.45 -14.47
N ALA A 232 -7.16 12.51 -13.35
CA ALA A 232 -5.75 12.90 -13.34
C ALA A 232 -4.87 12.00 -14.24
N ILE A 233 -5.05 10.68 -14.13
CA ILE A 233 -4.30 9.69 -14.92
C ILE A 233 -4.63 9.79 -16.40
N THR A 234 -5.91 9.97 -16.76
CA THR A 234 -6.36 10.07 -18.14
C THR A 234 -5.90 11.37 -18.80
N ASP A 235 -6.00 12.49 -18.10
CA ASP A 235 -5.69 13.81 -18.67
C ASP A 235 -4.20 14.13 -18.66
N ARG A 236 -3.47 13.68 -17.63
CA ARG A 236 -2.12 14.17 -17.33
C ARG A 236 -1.05 13.08 -17.25
N GLY A 237 -1.44 11.81 -17.32
CA GLY A 237 -0.55 10.67 -17.23
C GLY A 237 -0.21 10.27 -15.78
N VAL A 238 0.63 9.25 -15.63
CA VAL A 238 0.90 8.61 -14.31
C VAL A 238 2.29 8.91 -13.77
N VAL A 239 3.14 9.57 -14.56
CA VAL A 239 4.54 9.82 -14.17
C VAL A 239 4.56 10.76 -12.98
N LEU A 240 5.27 10.37 -11.93
CA LEU A 240 5.39 11.17 -10.72
C LEU A 240 6.11 12.48 -11.01
N LYS A 241 5.65 13.56 -10.36
CA LYS A 241 6.19 14.91 -10.49
C LYS A 241 7.72 14.92 -10.38
N GLU A 242 8.26 14.31 -9.33
CA GLU A 242 9.69 14.30 -9.06
C GLU A 242 10.49 13.53 -10.11
N VAL A 243 9.90 12.46 -10.66
CA VAL A 243 10.50 11.67 -11.75
C VAL A 243 10.48 12.45 -13.07
N LYS A 244 9.36 13.13 -13.38
CA LYS A 244 9.21 14.01 -14.54
C LYS A 244 10.24 15.15 -14.47
N GLU A 245 10.30 15.86 -13.35
CA GLU A 245 11.23 16.95 -13.12
C GLU A 245 12.70 16.51 -13.22
N LEU A 246 13.04 15.32 -12.70
CA LEU A 246 14.39 14.78 -12.84
C LEU A 246 14.72 14.42 -14.30
N LYS A 247 13.77 13.82 -15.01
CA LYS A 247 13.91 13.51 -16.44
C LYS A 247 14.11 14.79 -17.25
N ASP A 248 13.32 15.83 -17.01
CA ASP A 248 13.44 17.10 -17.73
C ASP A 248 14.81 17.75 -17.48
N ALA A 249 15.32 17.70 -16.24
CA ALA A 249 16.67 18.18 -15.93
C ALA A 249 17.76 17.36 -16.63
N ALA A 250 17.59 16.03 -16.70
CA ALA A 250 18.49 15.14 -17.42
C ALA A 250 18.50 15.44 -18.92
N ASP A 251 17.33 15.68 -19.52
CA ASP A 251 17.18 16.07 -20.92
C ASP A 251 17.86 17.44 -21.19
N CYS A 252 17.76 18.40 -20.26
CA CYS A 252 18.47 19.69 -20.35
C CYS A 252 19.99 19.55 -20.31
N VAL A 253 20.53 18.66 -19.47
CA VAL A 253 21.96 18.34 -19.43
C VAL A 253 22.39 17.67 -20.74
N ALA A 254 21.60 16.73 -21.23
CA ALA A 254 21.89 15.97 -22.46
C ALA A 254 21.84 16.82 -23.75
N ALA A 255 21.11 17.94 -23.72
CA ALA A 255 21.02 18.91 -24.81
C ALA A 255 22.06 20.03 -24.74
N ALA A 256 22.88 20.08 -23.69
CA ALA A 256 23.83 21.16 -23.49
C ALA A 256 24.90 21.20 -24.58
N THR A 257 25.13 22.40 -25.15
CA THR A 257 26.25 22.63 -26.08
C THR A 257 27.48 23.18 -25.36
N ALA A 258 28.66 23.14 -25.99
CA ALA A 258 29.94 23.54 -25.40
C ALA A 258 29.99 24.99 -24.85
N ASN A 259 29.09 25.88 -25.29
CA ASN A 259 29.00 27.27 -24.84
C ASN A 259 27.92 27.50 -23.76
N GLU A 260 27.14 26.48 -23.41
CA GLU A 260 26.09 26.59 -22.39
C GLU A 260 26.62 26.24 -21.00
N ASN A 261 25.95 26.77 -19.97
CA ASN A 261 26.31 26.56 -18.56
C ASN A 261 25.96 25.12 -18.10
N LEU A 262 26.68 24.13 -18.62
CA LEU A 262 26.53 22.70 -18.32
C LEU A 262 26.68 22.43 -16.82
N SER A 263 27.61 23.11 -16.16
CA SER A 263 27.81 23.03 -14.71
C SER A 263 26.53 23.41 -13.95
N PHE A 264 25.91 24.55 -14.27
CA PHE A 264 24.65 24.95 -13.64
C PHE A 264 23.51 23.94 -13.87
N ARG A 265 23.39 23.40 -15.09
CA ARG A 265 22.37 22.37 -15.39
C ARG A 265 22.64 21.07 -14.61
N ALA A 266 23.90 20.68 -14.47
CA ALA A 266 24.30 19.49 -13.70
C ALA A 266 24.05 19.68 -12.20
N GLU A 267 24.30 20.87 -11.64
CA GLU A 267 23.98 21.21 -10.25
C GLU A 267 22.48 21.15 -9.96
N GLU A 268 21.65 21.69 -10.86
CA GLU A 268 20.19 21.59 -10.78
C GLU A 268 19.74 20.12 -10.76
N MET A 269 20.23 19.32 -11.70
CA MET A 269 19.93 17.90 -11.78
C MET A 269 20.38 17.17 -10.51
N GLN A 270 21.56 17.49 -9.97
CA GLN A 270 22.05 16.89 -8.73
C GLN A 270 21.17 17.24 -7.52
N ARG A 271 20.63 18.46 -7.45
CA ARG A 271 19.71 18.85 -6.38
C ARG A 271 18.40 18.06 -6.46
N ARG A 272 17.84 17.91 -7.67
CA ARG A 272 16.64 17.09 -7.90
C ARG A 272 16.89 15.63 -7.57
N LEU A 273 18.05 15.10 -7.93
CA LEU A 273 18.46 13.73 -7.63
C LEU A 273 18.51 13.46 -6.12
N LYS A 274 19.10 14.38 -5.35
CA LYS A 274 19.13 14.30 -3.87
C LYS A 274 17.73 14.39 -3.26
N SER A 275 16.86 15.24 -3.79
CA SER A 275 15.47 15.33 -3.33
C SER A 275 14.70 14.04 -3.61
N LEU A 276 14.90 13.43 -4.79
CA LEU A 276 14.30 12.15 -5.14
C LEU A 276 14.78 11.04 -4.20
N GLU A 277 16.09 10.98 -3.91
CA GLU A 277 16.69 10.01 -2.99
C GLU A 277 16.03 10.04 -1.61
N GLN A 278 15.90 11.22 -1.01
CA GLN A 278 15.25 11.37 0.30
C GLN A 278 13.80 10.89 0.32
N LEU A 279 13.05 11.15 -0.76
CA LEU A 279 11.67 10.71 -0.89
C LEU A 279 11.56 9.19 -1.12
N LEU A 280 12.45 8.61 -1.93
CA LEU A 280 12.51 7.16 -2.15
C LEU A 280 12.89 6.41 -0.87
N ASP A 281 13.88 6.90 -0.11
CA ASP A 281 14.27 6.32 1.17
C ASP A 281 13.12 6.33 2.19
N GLY A 282 12.36 7.43 2.23
CA GLY A 282 11.18 7.55 3.07
C GLY A 282 10.09 6.55 2.67
N LEU A 283 9.82 6.44 1.37
CA LEU A 283 8.83 5.52 0.83
C LEU A 283 9.21 4.06 1.03
N GLU A 284 10.48 3.70 0.81
CA GLU A 284 11.00 2.34 1.03
C GLU A 284 10.83 1.92 2.49
N LYS A 285 11.15 2.80 3.44
CA LYS A 285 10.94 2.53 4.88
C LYS A 285 9.49 2.24 5.20
N GLU A 286 8.56 3.03 4.66
CA GLU A 286 7.13 2.84 4.90
C GLU A 286 6.58 1.58 4.24
N VAL A 287 6.99 1.27 3.01
CA VAL A 287 6.63 0.03 2.31
C VAL A 287 7.17 -1.20 3.06
N ASN A 288 8.43 -1.17 3.50
CA ASN A 288 9.03 -2.24 4.30
C ASN A 288 8.35 -2.41 5.66
N SER A 289 7.95 -1.29 6.31
CA SER A 289 7.19 -1.33 7.54
C SER A 289 5.81 -1.97 7.33
N LEU A 290 5.12 -1.60 6.25
CA LEU A 290 3.83 -2.16 5.89
C LEU A 290 3.94 -3.65 5.57
N PHE A 291 4.92 -4.06 4.75
CA PHE A 291 5.20 -5.47 4.44
C PHE A 291 5.39 -6.29 5.71
N SER A 292 6.27 -5.82 6.60
CA SER A 292 6.57 -6.50 7.86
C SER A 292 5.33 -6.62 8.76
N LYS A 293 4.47 -5.59 8.79
CA LYS A 293 3.21 -5.60 9.56
C LYS A 293 2.19 -6.60 9.01
N VAL A 294 2.01 -6.64 7.69
CA VAL A 294 1.09 -7.57 7.03
C VAL A 294 1.57 -9.02 7.25
N LEU A 295 2.87 -9.27 7.08
CA LEU A 295 3.47 -10.57 7.31
C LEU A 295 3.33 -11.03 8.77
N ALA A 296 3.56 -10.12 9.73
CA ALA A 296 3.37 -10.41 11.14
C ALA A 296 1.92 -10.81 11.47
N GLY A 297 0.93 -10.04 11.00
CA GLY A 297 -0.49 -10.36 11.24
C GLY A 297 -0.90 -11.69 10.61
N ARG A 298 -0.37 -12.00 9.41
CA ARG A 298 -0.55 -13.31 8.78
C ARG A 298 0.04 -14.45 9.62
N ASN A 299 1.28 -14.29 10.09
CA ASN A 299 1.95 -15.32 10.89
C ASN A 299 1.24 -15.56 12.21
N GLU A 300 0.80 -14.50 12.89
CA GLU A 300 0.02 -14.60 14.12
C GLU A 300 -1.26 -15.41 13.93
N LEU A 301 -2.00 -15.16 12.85
CA LEU A 301 -3.19 -15.96 12.53
C LEU A 301 -2.85 -17.44 12.29
N LEU A 302 -1.79 -17.73 11.53
CA LEU A 302 -1.36 -19.10 11.25
C LEU A 302 -0.90 -19.83 12.51
N ASP A 303 -0.16 -19.16 13.38
CA ASP A 303 0.28 -19.72 14.65
C ASP A 303 -0.91 -19.96 15.57
N GLY A 304 -1.89 -19.05 15.62
CA GLY A 304 -3.14 -19.27 16.35
C GLY A 304 -3.88 -20.54 15.93
N ILE A 305 -3.92 -20.83 14.62
CA ILE A 305 -4.55 -22.05 14.09
C ILE A 305 -3.76 -23.30 14.49
N ARG A 306 -2.42 -23.26 14.45
CA ARG A 306 -1.57 -24.40 14.85
C ARG A 306 -1.77 -24.76 16.32
N HIS A 307 -1.71 -23.77 17.21
CA HIS A 307 -1.90 -24.00 18.65
C HIS A 307 -3.30 -24.56 18.98
N ALA A 308 -4.34 -24.11 18.27
CA ALA A 308 -5.70 -24.65 18.42
C ALA A 308 -5.77 -26.14 18.04
N ASN A 309 -5.10 -26.54 16.96
CA ASN A 309 -5.07 -27.93 16.51
C ASN A 309 -4.27 -28.83 17.47
N ASP A 310 -3.14 -28.35 17.99
CA ASP A 310 -2.31 -29.11 18.95
C ASP A 310 -3.05 -29.35 20.28
N SER A 311 -3.80 -28.36 20.76
CA SER A 311 -4.62 -28.49 21.98
C SER A 311 -5.79 -29.47 21.83
N ASN A 312 -6.38 -29.57 20.63
CA ASN A 312 -7.44 -30.54 20.33
C ASN A 312 -6.89 -31.97 20.26
N LEU A 313 -5.67 -32.16 19.73
CA LEU A 313 -4.98 -33.45 19.74
C LEU A 313 -4.67 -33.90 21.18
N ASP A 314 -4.16 -33.00 22.02
CA ASP A 314 -3.84 -33.33 23.43
C ASP A 314 -5.10 -33.62 24.28
N SER A 315 -6.25 -33.03 23.93
CA SER A 315 -7.55 -33.39 24.50
C SER A 315 -8.07 -34.75 24.01
N MET A 316 -7.76 -35.14 22.78
CA MET A 316 -8.20 -36.42 22.21
C MET A 316 -7.42 -37.59 22.82
N TYR A 317 -6.13 -37.40 23.10
CA TYR A 317 -5.27 -38.39 23.77
C TYR A 317 -5.50 -38.51 25.29
N LYS A 318 -6.19 -37.55 25.92
CA LYS A 318 -6.63 -37.64 27.32
C LYS A 318 -8.00 -38.32 27.50
N CYS A 319 -8.67 -38.65 26.40
CA CYS A 319 -9.95 -39.39 26.39
C CYS A 319 -9.81 -40.86 25.97
N VAL A 320 -8.58 -41.39 25.89
CA VAL A 320 -8.28 -42.82 25.72
C VAL A 320 -7.56 -43.31 26.98
#